data_AF-A0A1V3XSW0-F1
#
_entry.id   AF-A0A1V3XSW0-F1
#
_cell.length_a   1.000
_cell.length_b   1.000
_cell.length_c   1.000
_cell.angle_alpha   90.00
_cell.angle_beta   90.00
_cell.angle_gamma   90.00
#
_symmetry.space_group_name_H-M   'P 1'
#
loop_
_entity.id
_entity.type
_entity.pdbx_description
1 polymer ?
#
loop_
_entity_poly.entity_id
_entity_poly.type
_entity_poly.pdbx_seq_one_letter_code
_entity_poly.pdbx_strand_id
1 'polypeptide(L)'
;MTTIVPEPTTAKREPGQLVEMSWDPITRIVGSLGIYTKIDFENKEVVECHSTSSIFRGYSIFMKGKDPRDAHFITSRICGICGDNHATCSCYTQNMAYGSSRRTSVNG
;
A
#
# COMPACT_ATOMS: atom_id res chain seq x y z
N MET A 1 13.95 13.64 13.74
CA MET A 1 13.06 13.79 12.56
C MET A 1 13.82 14.62 11.54
N THR A 2 14.70 13.98 10.77
CA THR A 2 15.50 14.70 9.76
C THR A 2 14.78 14.53 8.44
N THR A 3 14.01 15.55 8.06
CA THR A 3 13.30 15.58 6.80
C THR A 3 14.34 15.81 5.69
N ILE A 4 14.80 14.74 5.06
CA ILE A 4 15.53 14.84 3.79
C ILE A 4 14.45 15.10 2.74
N VAL A 5 14.15 16.38 2.50
CA VAL A 5 13.38 16.77 1.32
C VAL A 5 14.39 16.82 0.17
N PRO A 6 14.34 15.90 -0.81
CA PRO A 6 15.21 16.01 -1.97
C PRO A 6 14.84 17.29 -2.72
N GLU A 7 15.83 18.13 -3.01
CA GLU A 7 15.64 19.29 -3.89
C GLU A 7 15.18 18.81 -5.27
N PRO A 8 14.12 19.40 -5.85
CA PRO A 8 13.68 19.03 -7.19
C PRO A 8 14.72 19.49 -8.21
N THR A 9 15.49 18.55 -8.74
CA THR A 9 16.50 18.74 -9.79
C THR A 9 15.79 19.15 -11.08
N THR A 10 15.61 20.45 -11.26
CA THR A 10 14.94 21.06 -12.42
C THR A 10 15.95 21.30 -13.56
N ALA A 11 16.94 20.43 -13.71
CA ALA A 11 17.93 20.52 -14.78
C ALA A 11 17.29 20.01 -16.08
N LYS A 12 17.33 20.81 -17.16
CA LYS A 12 16.97 20.34 -18.50
C LYS A 12 17.96 19.24 -18.90
N ARG A 13 17.50 17.99 -18.92
CA ARG A 13 18.28 16.80 -19.30
C ARG A 13 18.04 16.51 -20.78
N GLU A 14 19.11 16.30 -21.54
CA GLU A 14 19.00 15.92 -22.95
C GLU A 14 18.36 14.52 -23.08
N PRO A 15 17.38 14.31 -23.98
CA PRO A 15 16.57 13.10 -24.04
C PRO A 15 17.34 11.79 -24.24
N GLY A 16 18.57 11.85 -24.75
CA GLY A 16 19.40 10.68 -25.09
C GLY A 16 20.15 10.05 -23.91
N GLN A 17 20.04 10.61 -22.70
CA GLN A 17 20.87 10.20 -21.55
C GLN A 17 20.12 9.40 -20.48
N LEU A 18 18.79 9.31 -20.58
CA LEU A 18 17.98 8.58 -19.61
C LEU A 18 17.85 7.11 -20.00
N VAL A 19 18.13 6.22 -19.05
CA VAL A 19 17.99 4.77 -19.22
C VAL A 19 16.75 4.29 -18.49
N GLU A 20 15.89 3.57 -19.19
CA GLU A 20 14.71 2.91 -18.60
C GLU A 20 15.11 1.60 -17.92
N MET A 21 14.67 1.44 -16.67
CA MET A 21 14.90 0.25 -15.86
C MET A 21 13.59 -0.19 -15.22
N SER A 22 13.32 -1.49 -15.19
CA SER A 22 12.08 -2.03 -14.62
C SER A 22 12.33 -3.28 -13.79
N TRP A 23 11.63 -3.38 -12.67
CA TRP A 23 11.57 -4.58 -11.83
C TRP A 23 10.12 -4.95 -11.59
N ASP A 24 9.64 -5.96 -12.31
CA ASP A 24 8.33 -6.58 -12.12
C ASP A 24 8.45 -8.11 -12.31
N PRO A 25 8.27 -8.93 -11.26
CA PRO A 25 7.88 -8.54 -9.90
C PRO A 25 9.07 -8.11 -9.02
N ILE A 26 8.83 -7.16 -8.12
CA ILE A 26 9.68 -6.97 -6.94
C ILE A 26 9.54 -8.20 -6.03
N THR A 27 10.66 -8.80 -5.65
CA THR A 27 10.69 -9.98 -4.77
C THR A 27 10.96 -9.61 -3.30
N ARG A 28 10.72 -10.54 -2.38
CA ARG A 28 10.82 -10.35 -0.91
C ARG A 28 9.87 -9.27 -0.35
N ILE A 29 8.69 -9.16 -0.93
CA ILE A 29 7.58 -8.35 -0.45
C ILE A 29 6.29 -9.19 -0.43
N VAL A 30 5.21 -8.63 0.12
CA VAL A 30 3.87 -9.23 0.04
C VAL A 30 3.07 -8.57 -1.09
N GLY A 31 2.51 -9.38 -1.97
CA GLY A 31 1.66 -8.92 -3.08
C GLY A 31 2.41 -8.78 -4.41
N SER A 32 1.83 -8.03 -5.35
CA SER A 32 2.40 -7.72 -6.66
C SER A 32 2.75 -6.24 -6.69
N LEU A 33 4.03 -5.94 -6.95
CA LEU A 33 4.56 -4.60 -7.11
C LEU A 33 5.53 -4.61 -8.30
N GLY A 34 5.26 -3.74 -9.27
CA GLY A 34 6.18 -3.39 -10.35
C GLY A 34 6.69 -1.96 -10.14
N ILE A 35 8.00 -1.77 -10.32
CA ILE A 35 8.65 -0.45 -10.27
C ILE A 35 9.30 -0.18 -11.62
N TYR A 36 8.92 0.93 -12.25
CA TYR A 36 9.42 1.36 -13.55
C TYR A 36 10.07 2.73 -13.40
N THR A 37 11.34 2.85 -13.77
CA THR A 37 12.13 4.06 -13.54
C THR A 37 12.84 4.54 -14.80
N LYS A 38 13.10 5.85 -14.85
CA LYS A 38 14.08 6.46 -15.75
C LYS A 38 15.25 6.96 -14.93
N ILE A 39 16.44 6.47 -15.23
CA ILE A 39 17.66 6.72 -14.46
C ILE A 39 18.65 7.51 -15.30
N ASP A 40 19.19 8.57 -14.71
CA ASP A 40 20.37 9.27 -15.19
C ASP A 40 21.60 8.72 -14.46
N PHE A 41 22.37 7.87 -15.15
CA PHE A 41 23.53 7.22 -14.54
C PHE A 41 24.73 8.15 -14.32
N GLU A 42 24.85 9.24 -15.09
CA GLU A 42 25.95 10.20 -14.91
C GLU A 42 25.76 10.99 -13.62
N ASN A 43 24.55 11.49 -13.40
CA ASN A 43 24.18 12.22 -12.19
C ASN A 43 23.78 11.30 -11.03
N LYS A 44 23.74 9.98 -11.25
CA LYS A 44 23.35 8.94 -10.27
C LYS A 44 21.97 9.21 -9.65
N GLU A 45 21.02 9.61 -10.47
CA GLU A 45 19.70 10.05 -10.03
C GLU A 45 18.57 9.29 -10.74
N VAL A 46 17.52 8.97 -9.99
CA VAL A 46 16.25 8.49 -10.56
C VAL A 46 15.39 9.70 -10.87
N VAL A 47 15.12 9.93 -12.15
CA VAL A 47 14.40 11.12 -12.65
C VAL A 47 12.89 10.93 -12.58
N GLU A 48 12.43 9.71 -12.81
CA GLU A 48 11.02 9.35 -12.83
C GLU A 48 10.85 7.93 -12.26
N CYS A 49 9.78 7.71 -11.51
CA CYS A 49 9.45 6.41 -10.92
C CYS A 49 7.93 6.20 -10.91
N HIS A 50 7.48 5.10 -11.51
CA HIS A 50 6.09 4.64 -11.50
C HIS A 50 5.99 3.35 -10.70
N SER A 51 5.00 3.33 -9.81
CA SER A 51 4.66 2.16 -9.00
C SER A 51 3.33 1.58 -9.48
N THR A 52 3.31 0.28 -9.79
CA THR A 52 2.11 -0.42 -10.25
C THR A 52 1.87 -1.69 -9.45
N SER A 53 0.60 -2.09 -9.35
CA SER A 53 0.20 -3.38 -8.81
C SER A 53 -0.79 -4.02 -9.78
N SER A 54 -0.53 -5.28 -10.13
CA SER A 54 -1.29 -5.99 -11.18
C SER A 54 -2.45 -6.82 -10.62
N ILE A 55 -2.77 -6.71 -9.32
CA ILE A 55 -3.78 -7.56 -8.65
C ILE A 55 -4.89 -6.72 -8.03
N PHE A 56 -6.13 -7.04 -8.41
CA PHE A 56 -7.34 -6.49 -7.80
C PHE A 56 -8.28 -7.63 -7.35
N ARG A 57 -8.79 -7.54 -6.12
CA ARG A 57 -9.74 -8.53 -5.55
C ARG A 57 -11.14 -8.00 -5.26
N GLY A 58 -11.35 -6.69 -5.25
CA GLY A 58 -12.70 -6.10 -5.16
C GLY A 58 -13.47 -6.28 -3.85
N TYR A 59 -12.79 -6.23 -2.69
CA TYR A 59 -13.44 -6.34 -1.36
C TYR A 59 -14.63 -5.38 -1.19
N SER A 60 -14.48 -4.12 -1.58
CA SER A 60 -15.54 -3.11 -1.49
C SER A 60 -16.77 -3.41 -2.36
N ILE A 61 -16.63 -4.26 -3.37
CA ILE A 61 -17.71 -4.65 -4.28
C ILE A 61 -18.51 -5.79 -3.65
N PHE A 62 -17.87 -6.91 -3.35
CA PHE A 62 -18.58 -8.12 -2.90
C PHE A 62 -18.99 -8.08 -1.42
N MET A 63 -18.43 -7.16 -0.62
CA MET A 63 -18.87 -6.95 0.76
C MET A 63 -20.24 -6.26 0.86
N LYS A 64 -20.71 -5.61 -0.21
CA LYS A 64 -22.04 -4.99 -0.23
C LYS A 64 -23.12 -6.06 -0.03
N GLY A 65 -24.06 -5.79 0.88
CA GLY A 65 -25.15 -6.72 1.19
C GLY A 65 -24.74 -7.96 1.99
N LYS A 66 -23.47 -8.07 2.44
CA LYS A 66 -23.06 -9.08 3.42
C LYS A 66 -23.45 -8.65 4.82
N ASP A 67 -23.69 -9.65 5.68
CA ASP A 67 -23.98 -9.38 7.07
C ASP A 67 -22.77 -8.67 7.72
N PRO A 68 -22.96 -7.50 8.34
CA PRO A 68 -21.86 -6.76 8.95
C PRO A 68 -21.08 -7.57 9.98
N ARG A 69 -21.66 -8.61 10.61
CA ARG A 69 -20.99 -9.48 11.58
C ARG A 69 -19.91 -10.35 10.93
N ASP A 70 -20.05 -10.73 9.66
CA ASP A 70 -19.07 -11.53 8.94
C ASP A 70 -17.85 -10.72 8.49
N ALA A 71 -17.91 -9.39 8.58
CA ALA A 71 -16.90 -8.49 8.03
C ALA A 71 -15.49 -8.74 8.57
N HIS A 72 -15.32 -9.05 9.87
CA HIS A 72 -13.98 -9.29 10.43
C HIS A 72 -13.37 -10.61 9.95
N PHE A 73 -14.18 -11.64 9.68
CA PHE A 73 -13.70 -12.85 9.03
C PHE A 73 -13.32 -12.58 7.57
N ILE A 74 -14.17 -11.88 6.83
CA ILE A 74 -13.91 -11.61 5.41
C ILE A 74 -12.66 -10.72 5.24
N THR A 75 -12.59 -9.60 5.96
CA THR A 75 -11.52 -8.60 5.81
C THR A 75 -10.16 -9.08 6.30
N SER A 76 -10.09 -10.05 7.23
CA SER A 76 -8.80 -10.62 7.63
C SER A 76 -8.05 -11.32 6.48
N ARG A 77 -8.76 -11.65 5.38
CA ARG A 77 -8.16 -12.26 4.19
C ARG A 77 -7.67 -11.23 3.18
N ILE A 78 -7.77 -9.93 3.49
CA ILE A 78 -7.17 -8.85 2.68
C ILE A 78 -5.65 -8.99 2.66
N CYS A 79 -5.01 -9.47 3.71
CA CYS A 79 -3.57 -9.66 3.69
C CYS A 79 -3.18 -10.89 4.51
N GLY A 80 -2.28 -11.71 3.97
CA GLY A 80 -1.81 -12.92 4.65
C GLY A 80 -0.84 -12.64 5.81
N ILE A 81 -0.20 -11.47 5.83
CA ILE A 81 0.78 -11.11 6.88
C ILE A 81 0.19 -10.20 7.97
N CYS A 82 -0.73 -9.30 7.63
CA CYS A 82 -1.38 -8.36 8.56
C CYS A 82 -2.90 -8.60 8.67
N GLY A 83 -3.32 -9.85 8.47
CA GLY A 83 -4.73 -10.24 8.47
C GLY A 83 -5.43 -9.98 9.80
N ASP A 84 -4.73 -10.18 10.92
CA ASP A 84 -5.23 -9.89 12.27
C ASP A 84 -5.47 -8.39 12.51
N ASN A 85 -4.65 -7.52 11.92
CA ASN A 85 -4.85 -6.07 11.99
C ASN A 85 -6.15 -5.67 11.28
N HIS A 86 -6.40 -6.25 10.09
CA HIS A 86 -7.66 -6.01 9.36
C HIS A 86 -8.88 -6.52 10.15
N ALA A 87 -8.80 -7.72 10.74
CA ALA A 87 -9.87 -8.26 11.59
C ALA A 87 -10.15 -7.36 12.79
N THR A 88 -9.09 -6.91 13.48
CA THR A 88 -9.20 -6.06 14.67
C THR A 88 -9.82 -4.70 14.33
N CYS A 89 -9.37 -4.06 13.24
CA CYS A 89 -9.94 -2.81 12.74
C CYS A 89 -11.43 -2.97 12.36
N SER A 90 -11.79 -4.08 11.73
CA SER A 90 -13.19 -4.42 11.44
C SER A 90 -14.02 -4.56 12.72
N CYS A 91 -13.49 -5.22 13.76
CA CYS A 91 -14.15 -5.35 15.05
C CYS A 91 -14.33 -3.99 15.76
N TYR A 92 -13.36 -3.08 15.69
CA TYR A 92 -13.50 -1.73 16.23
C TYR A 92 -14.64 -0.97 15.55
N THR A 93 -14.72 -1.08 14.23
CA THR A 93 -15.79 -0.47 13.43
C THR A 93 -17.15 -1.07 13.77
N GLN A 94 -17.24 -2.40 13.90
CA GLN A 94 -18.44 -3.12 14.34
C GLN A 94 -18.88 -2.68 15.74
N ASN A 95 -17.95 -2.61 16.71
CA ASN A 95 -18.26 -2.20 18.08
C ASN A 95 -18.83 -0.77 18.13
N MET A 96 -18.25 0.15 17.34
CA MET A 96 -18.76 1.50 17.20
C MET A 96 -20.16 1.52 16.57
N ALA A 97 -20.37 0.77 15.49
CA ALA A 97 -21.64 0.71 14.78
C ALA A 97 -22.77 0.09 15.62
N TYR A 98 -22.46 -0.90 16.47
CA TYR A 98 -23.42 -1.56 17.34
C TYR A 98 -23.60 -0.86 18.69
N GLY A 99 -22.85 0.20 18.98
CA GLY A 99 -22.87 0.87 20.29
C GLY A 99 -22.34 0.01 21.44
N SER A 100 -21.65 -1.11 21.14
CA SER A 100 -21.10 -2.00 22.15
C SER A 100 -19.72 -1.51 22.58
N SER A 101 -19.65 -0.77 23.68
CA SER A 101 -18.40 -0.30 24.25
C SER A 101 -17.60 -1.45 24.87
N ARG A 102 -16.80 -2.17 24.08
CA ARG A 102 -15.59 -2.79 24.63
C ARG A 102 -14.56 -1.70 24.74
N ARG A 103 -14.42 -1.13 25.94
CA ARG A 103 -13.27 -0.30 26.31
C ARG A 103 -12.03 -1.18 26.11
N THR A 104 -11.40 -1.10 24.94
CA THR A 104 -10.10 -1.71 24.75
C THR A 104 -9.15 -0.93 25.66
N SER A 105 -8.72 -1.60 26.72
CA SER A 105 -7.60 -1.15 27.54
C SER A 105 -6.34 -1.18 26.68
N VAL A 106 -6.15 -0.20 25.80
CA VAL A 106 -4.91 -0.02 25.00
C VAL A 106 -4.12 1.22 25.43
N ASN A 107 -4.37 1.72 26.65
CA ASN A 107 -3.37 2.48 27.39
C ASN A 107 -2.76 1.57 28.45
N GLY A 108 -1.67 0.94 28.06
CA GLY A 108 -0.70 0.23 28.89
C GLY A 108 0.61 0.18 28.13
#